data_AF-A0A4R5FMI4-F1
#
_entry.id   AF-A0A4R5FMI4-F1
#
_cell.length_a   1.000
_cell.length_b   1.000
_cell.length_c   1.000
_cell.angle_alpha   90.00
_cell.angle_beta   90.00
_cell.angle_gamma   90.00
#
_symmetry.space_group_name_H-M   'P 1'
#
loop_
_entity.id
_entity.type
_entity.pdbx_description
1 polymer ?
#
loop_
_entity_poly.entity_id
_entity_poly.type
_entity_poly.pdbx_seq_one_letter_code
_entity_poly.pdbx_strand_id
1 'polypeptide(L)'
;MNNFKDFDIKPEITNFVGEKIKINNLLDKEIIVVDFRVLPSNYEGKGDRLDIQIEYRDEPRVIFTGGKYLRQTIEKVPKDKFPFKTKIKKNGEYLEFT
;
A
#
# COMPACT_ATOMS: atom_id res chain seq x y z
N MET A 1 39.32 10.36 12.27
CA MET A 1 38.22 9.68 11.55
C MET A 1 36.96 9.91 12.38
N ASN A 2 35.93 10.52 11.80
CA ASN A 2 34.68 10.77 12.54
C ASN A 2 33.78 9.53 12.50
N ASN A 3 33.00 9.25 13.55
CA ASN A 3 32.01 8.18 13.54
C ASN A 3 30.62 8.77 13.25
N PHE A 4 29.81 8.09 12.42
CA PHE A 4 28.47 8.56 12.07
C PHE A 4 27.55 8.73 13.31
N LYS A 5 27.74 7.88 14.33
CA LYS A 5 26.98 7.96 15.59
C LYS A 5 27.17 9.30 16.31
N ASP A 6 28.28 10.00 16.04
CA ASP A 6 28.62 11.26 16.70
C ASP A 6 27.84 12.45 16.12
N PHE A 7 27.09 12.27 15.01
CA PHE A 7 26.32 13.33 14.35
C PHE A 7 24.87 13.45 14.81
N ASP A 8 24.34 12.51 15.59
CA ASP A 8 22.93 12.44 16.07
C ASP A 8 21.87 12.67 14.95
N ILE A 9 22.20 12.27 13.72
CA ILE A 9 21.28 12.35 12.58
C ILE A 9 20.35 11.15 12.61
N LYS A 10 19.06 11.40 12.75
CA LYS A 10 18.01 10.37 12.67
C LYS A 10 17.35 10.39 11.30
N PRO A 11 17.01 9.22 10.73
CA PRO A 11 16.28 9.16 9.48
C PRO A 11 14.83 9.61 9.67
N GLU A 12 14.32 10.41 8.74
CA GLU A 12 12.88 10.62 8.59
C GLU A 12 12.29 9.45 7.80
N ILE A 13 11.47 8.62 8.47
CA ILE A 13 10.84 7.46 7.84
C ILE A 13 9.53 7.92 7.18
N THR A 14 9.58 8.21 5.89
CA THR A 14 8.43 8.61 5.07
C THR A 14 7.87 7.46 4.23
N ASN A 15 8.54 6.31 4.25
CA ASN A 15 8.15 5.14 3.47
C ASN A 15 7.26 4.19 4.27
N PHE A 16 6.40 3.49 3.52
CA PHE A 16 5.68 2.33 4.04
C PHE A 16 6.65 1.25 4.54
N VAL A 17 6.22 0.56 5.59
CA VAL A 17 7.00 -0.39 6.36
C VAL A 17 6.51 -1.82 6.14
N GLY A 18 7.41 -2.76 6.33
CA GLY A 18 7.14 -4.18 6.16
C GLY A 18 7.42 -4.71 4.76
N GLU A 19 7.30 -6.02 4.62
CA GLU A 19 7.63 -6.71 3.38
C GLU A 19 6.54 -6.56 2.32
N LYS A 20 6.96 -6.53 1.06
CA LYS A 20 6.04 -6.56 -0.07
C LYS A 20 5.30 -7.89 -0.13
N ILE A 21 3.98 -7.84 -0.26
CA ILE A 21 3.13 -9.01 -0.51
C ILE A 21 2.39 -8.88 -1.85
N LYS A 22 2.29 -9.99 -2.58
CA LYS A 22 1.54 -10.02 -3.85
C LYS A 22 0.05 -9.98 -3.54
N ILE A 23 -0.69 -9.10 -4.24
CA ILE A 23 -2.15 -8.97 -4.07
C ILE A 23 -2.91 -10.29 -4.27
N ASN A 24 -2.43 -11.16 -5.17
CA ASN A 24 -3.01 -12.49 -5.38
C ASN A 24 -2.99 -13.38 -4.13
N ASN A 25 -2.03 -13.16 -3.22
CA ASN A 25 -1.94 -13.92 -1.97
C ASN A 25 -2.94 -13.41 -0.91
N LEU A 26 -3.62 -12.29 -1.18
CA LEU A 26 -4.56 -11.60 -0.29
C LEU A 26 -6.01 -11.66 -0.77
N LEU A 27 -6.28 -12.25 -1.94
CA LEU A 27 -7.64 -12.36 -2.47
C LEU A 27 -8.55 -13.08 -1.46
N ASP A 28 -9.71 -12.47 -1.20
CA ASP A 28 -10.74 -12.93 -0.27
C ASP A 28 -10.31 -13.01 1.21
N LYS A 29 -9.11 -12.52 1.55
CA LYS A 29 -8.62 -12.44 2.91
C LYS A 29 -8.92 -11.09 3.52
N GLU A 30 -9.25 -11.09 4.81
CA GLU A 30 -9.40 -9.86 5.58
C GLU A 30 -8.04 -9.19 5.78
N ILE A 31 -7.99 -7.91 5.48
CA ILE A 31 -6.83 -7.04 5.66
C ILE A 31 -7.30 -5.75 6.34
N ILE A 32 -6.38 -5.07 7.02
CA ILE A 32 -6.57 -3.69 7.46
C ILE A 32 -5.78 -2.81 6.50
N VAL A 33 -6.43 -1.86 5.86
CA VAL A 33 -5.78 -0.85 5.03
C VAL A 33 -5.43 0.33 5.92
N VAL A 34 -4.15 0.65 6.03
CA VAL A 34 -3.61 1.67 6.95
C VAL A 34 -3.46 3.01 6.26
N ASP A 35 -2.86 3.04 5.08
CA ASP A 35 -2.74 4.23 4.24
C ASP A 35 -2.44 3.83 2.79
N PHE A 36 -2.45 4.80 1.89
CA PHE A 36 -2.09 4.61 0.49
C PHE A 36 -1.43 5.85 -0.10
N ARG A 37 -0.65 5.63 -1.16
CA ARG A 37 -0.15 6.71 -2.02
C ARG A 37 -0.22 6.29 -3.48
N VAL A 38 -0.40 7.28 -4.34
CA VAL A 38 -0.37 7.10 -5.80
C VAL A 38 0.89 7.75 -6.32
N LEU A 39 1.66 7.00 -7.12
CA LEU A 39 2.92 7.43 -7.69
C LEU A 39 2.93 7.09 -9.18
N PRO A 40 3.65 7.85 -10.03
CA PRO A 40 3.91 7.43 -11.39
C PRO A 40 4.57 6.05 -11.42
N SER A 41 4.17 5.19 -12.35
CA SER A 41 4.83 3.91 -12.58
C SER A 41 6.25 4.14 -13.08
N ASN A 42 7.20 3.38 -12.54
CA ASN A 42 8.58 3.33 -13.06
C ASN A 42 8.66 2.68 -14.46
N TYR A 43 7.60 2.00 -14.89
CA TYR A 43 7.48 1.45 -16.24
C TYR A 43 6.79 2.46 -17.15
N GLU A 44 7.48 2.87 -18.21
CA GLU A 44 6.98 3.82 -19.20
C GLU A 44 5.66 3.36 -19.82
N GLY A 45 4.72 4.29 -20.03
CA GLY A 45 3.40 4.01 -20.61
C GLY A 45 2.41 3.25 -19.71
N LYS A 46 2.77 2.88 -18.48
CA LYS A 46 1.89 2.12 -17.56
C LYS A 46 1.02 2.99 -16.64
N GLY A 47 1.14 4.31 -16.71
CA GLY A 47 0.36 5.27 -15.90
C GLY A 47 0.76 5.24 -14.42
N ASP A 48 -0.21 5.47 -13.51
CA ASP A 48 0.06 5.52 -12.07
C ASP A 48 -0.03 4.16 -11.39
N ARG A 49 0.86 3.96 -10.41
CA ARG A 49 0.91 2.84 -9.46
C ARG A 49 0.29 3.26 -8.13
N LEU A 50 -0.50 2.36 -7.56
CA LEU A 50 -1.03 2.45 -6.21
C LEU A 50 -0.13 1.64 -5.26
N ASP A 51 0.41 2.31 -4.24
CA ASP A 51 1.06 1.70 -3.10
C ASP A 51 0.08 1.71 -1.92
N ILE A 52 -0.07 0.58 -1.22
CA ILE A 52 -0.98 0.46 -0.07
C ILE A 52 -0.19 -0.12 1.10
N GLN A 53 -0.19 0.59 2.23
CA GLN A 53 0.22 0.03 3.52
C GLN A 53 -0.97 -0.74 4.09
N ILE A 54 -0.73 -2.00 4.43
CA ILE A 54 -1.72 -2.84 5.07
C ILE A 54 -1.15 -3.49 6.32
N GLU A 55 -2.04 -4.03 7.13
CA GLU A 55 -1.75 -5.03 8.15
C GLU A 55 -2.48 -6.32 7.78
N TYR A 56 -1.74 -7.43 7.80
CA TYR A 56 -2.26 -8.75 7.50
C TYR A 56 -1.58 -9.77 8.40
N ARG A 57 -2.39 -10.49 9.20
CA ARG A 57 -1.91 -11.39 10.26
C ARG A 57 -0.99 -10.69 11.26
N ASP A 58 -1.43 -9.52 11.72
CA ASP A 58 -0.73 -8.71 12.73
C ASP A 58 0.69 -8.26 12.30
N GLU A 59 0.98 -8.32 11.00
CA GLU A 59 2.24 -7.88 10.42
C GLU A 59 2.02 -6.75 9.41
N PRO A 60 2.84 -5.68 9.44
CA PRO A 60 2.82 -4.65 8.43
C PRO A 60 3.31 -5.22 7.09
N ARG A 61 2.55 -4.97 6.03
CA ARG A 61 2.88 -5.40 4.66
C ARG A 61 2.58 -4.28 3.66
N VAL A 62 3.22 -4.32 2.50
CA VAL A 62 3.01 -3.34 1.44
C VAL A 62 2.54 -4.01 0.15
N ILE A 63 1.52 -3.44 -0.49
CA ILE A 63 1.04 -3.86 -1.82
C ILE A 63 1.40 -2.80 -2.84
N PHE A 64 1.93 -3.23 -3.99
CA PHE A 64 2.08 -2.39 -5.18
C PHE A 64 1.20 -2.93 -6.30
N THR A 65 0.35 -2.09 -6.88
CA THR A 65 -0.58 -2.50 -7.92
C THR A 65 -0.83 -1.39 -8.93
N GLY A 66 -1.02 -1.74 -10.20
CA GLY A 66 -1.55 -0.84 -11.23
C GLY A 66 -3.08 -0.86 -11.30
N GLY A 67 -3.75 -1.45 -10.30
CA GLY A 67 -5.19 -1.67 -10.28
C GLY A 67 -5.99 -0.36 -10.34
N LYS A 68 -6.46 -0.01 -11.54
CA LYS A 68 -7.22 1.21 -11.81
C LYS A 68 -8.43 1.36 -10.89
N TYR A 69 -9.23 0.30 -10.71
CA TYR A 69 -10.46 0.34 -9.94
C TYR A 69 -10.23 0.39 -8.42
N LEU A 70 -9.17 -0.27 -7.93
CA LEU A 70 -8.74 -0.11 -6.53
C LEU A 70 -8.33 1.34 -6.26
N ARG A 71 -7.55 1.95 -7.16
CA ARG A 71 -7.18 3.37 -7.04
C ARG A 71 -8.41 4.28 -7.01
N GLN A 72 -9.31 4.13 -7.98
CA GLN A 72 -10.53 4.94 -8.08
C GLN A 72 -11.44 4.86 -6.85
N THR A 73 -11.41 3.75 -6.11
CA THR A 73 -12.26 3.52 -4.94
C THR A 73 -11.57 3.96 -3.65
N ILE A 74 -10.28 3.66 -3.46
CA ILE A 74 -9.55 4.06 -2.24
C ILE A 74 -9.35 5.58 -2.15
N GLU A 75 -9.20 6.27 -3.29
CA GLU A 75 -9.10 7.74 -3.34
C GLU A 75 -10.36 8.45 -2.84
N LYS A 76 -11.51 7.76 -2.85
CA LYS A 76 -12.79 8.30 -2.36
C LYS A 76 -12.98 8.11 -0.85
N VAL A 77 -12.12 7.33 -0.18
CA VAL A 77 -12.20 7.13 1.26
C VAL A 77 -11.66 8.39 1.95
N PRO A 78 -12.45 9.02 2.84
CA PRO A 78 -11.96 10.18 3.60
C PRO A 78 -10.74 9.81 4.45
N LYS A 79 -9.73 10.69 4.51
CA LYS A 79 -8.45 10.41 5.17
C LYS A 79 -8.60 10.11 6.68
N ASP A 80 -9.60 10.68 7.35
CA ASP A 80 -9.93 10.42 8.76
C ASP A 80 -10.60 9.05 9.00
N LYS A 81 -10.91 8.30 7.94
CA LYS A 81 -11.51 6.94 8.02
C LYS A 81 -10.49 5.82 7.86
N PHE A 82 -9.21 6.15 7.80
CA PHE A 82 -8.14 5.18 7.92
C PHE A 82 -7.73 5.01 9.39
N PRO A 83 -7.35 3.80 9.84
CA PRO A 83 -7.37 2.54 9.07
C PRO A 83 -8.78 1.93 8.96
N PHE A 84 -9.02 1.10 7.94
CA PHE A 84 -10.28 0.36 7.79
C PHE A 84 -10.07 -1.11 7.40
N LYS A 85 -11.01 -1.97 7.80
CA LYS A 85 -11.04 -3.39 7.42
C LYS A 85 -11.75 -3.58 6.09
N THR A 86 -11.21 -4.45 5.25
CA THR A 86 -11.81 -4.81 3.95
C THR A 86 -11.26 -6.14 3.45
N LYS A 87 -11.81 -6.61 2.34
CA LYS A 87 -11.23 -7.68 1.51
C LYS A 87 -10.98 -7.15 0.10
N ILE A 88 -9.95 -7.67 -0.55
CA ILE A 88 -9.76 -7.47 -1.98
C ILE A 88 -10.30 -8.69 -2.70
N LYS A 89 -11.22 -8.48 -3.64
CA LYS A 89 -11.79 -9.55 -4.47
C LYS A 89 -11.44 -9.35 -5.93
N LYS A 90 -11.38 -10.47 -6.66
CA LYS A 90 -11.29 -10.48 -8.12
C LYS A 90 -12.68 -10.68 -8.71
N ASN A 91 -13.17 -9.68 -9.44
CA ASN A 91 -14.45 -9.69 -10.10
C ASN A 91 -14.24 -9.70 -11.62
N GLY A 92 -14.25 -10.89 -12.21
CA GLY A 92 -13.87 -11.10 -13.61
C GLY A 92 -12.45 -10.61 -13.89
N GLU A 93 -12.35 -9.46 -14.56
CA GLU A 93 -11.08 -8.89 -15.02
C GLU A 93 -10.50 -7.81 -14.09
N TYR A 94 -11.23 -7.36 -13.06
CA TYR A 94 -10.77 -6.30 -12.16
C TYR A 94 -10.72 -6.73 -10.69
N LEU A 95 -10.04 -5.89 -9.90
CA LEU A 95 -9.95 -6.03 -8.45
C LEU A 95 -10.74 -4.91 -7.79
N GLU A 96 -11.45 -5.23 -6.73
CA GLU A 96 -12.25 -4.28 -5.95
C GLU A 96 -12.14 -4.53 -4.43
N PHE A 97 -12.38 -3.48 -3.65
CA PHE A 97 -12.56 -3.58 -2.20
C PHE A 97 -14.01 -3.98 -1.90
N THR A 98 -14.20 -4.89 -0.94
CA THR A 98 -15.52 -5.35 -0.45
C THR A 98 -15.58 -5.40 1.05
#